data_AF-A0A2M9R350-F1
#
_entry.id   AF-A0A2M9R350-F1
#
_cell.length_a   1.000
_cell.length_b   1.000
_cell.length_c   1.000
_cell.angle_alpha   90.00
_cell.angle_beta   90.00
_cell.angle_gamma   90.00
#
_symmetry.space_group_name_H-M   'P 1'
#
loop_
_entity.id
_entity.type
_entity.pdbx_description
1 polymer ?
#
loop_
_entity_poly.entity_id
_entity_poly.type
_entity_poly.pdbx_seq_one_letter_code
_entity_poly.pdbx_strand_id
1 'polypeptide(L)'
;MEKLILIITLFLGVTVHAQTASDIRNDESYKEMLEKHIAFSNSDEYSEHMDIFGKFVEKTPEEFEFFNFKEPASDFEEWISERIDDSGFESVEDAVTQYKTLVESINRINVKQAELDEEMRKVRKNSKTKSCLERFLWRILSMDTTTV
;
A
#
# COMPACT_ATOMS: atom_id res chain seq x y z
N MET A 1 24.07 -13.46 -35.44
CA MET A 1 23.37 -12.15 -35.42
C MET A 1 22.16 -12.16 -34.50
N GLU A 2 21.28 -13.16 -34.57
CA GLU A 2 20.05 -13.23 -33.74
C GLU A 2 20.30 -13.15 -32.23
N LYS A 3 21.32 -13.86 -31.70
CA LYS A 3 21.69 -13.80 -30.28
C LYS A 3 22.18 -12.42 -29.83
N LEU A 4 22.83 -11.66 -30.72
CA LEU A 4 23.35 -10.33 -30.41
C LEU A 4 22.21 -9.30 -30.34
N ILE A 5 21.24 -9.40 -31.25
CA ILE A 5 20.03 -8.56 -31.26
C ILE A 5 19.22 -8.79 -29.98
N LEU A 6 19.11 -10.05 -29.53
CA LEU A 6 18.38 -10.41 -28.32
C LEU A 6 19.04 -9.83 -27.05
N ILE A 7 20.37 -9.89 -26.97
CA ILE A 7 21.15 -9.29 -25.87
C ILE A 7 21.01 -7.77 -25.86
N ILE A 8 21.07 -7.12 -27.03
CA ILE A 8 20.90 -5.66 -27.15
C ILE A 8 19.48 -5.25 -26.75
N THR A 9 18.46 -6.01 -27.13
CA THR A 9 17.06 -5.70 -26.80
C THR A 9 16.79 -5.87 -25.31
N LEU A 10 17.35 -6.90 -24.67
CA LEU A 10 17.33 -7.07 -23.21
C LEU A 10 18.03 -5.91 -22.49
N PHE A 11 19.20 -5.51 -22.96
CA PHE A 11 19.97 -4.42 -22.36
C PHE A 11 19.25 -3.06 -22.48
N LEU A 12 18.63 -2.79 -23.63
CA LEU A 12 17.81 -1.59 -23.86
C LEU A 12 16.53 -1.61 -23.01
N GLY A 13 15.87 -2.76 -22.84
CA GLY A 13 14.69 -2.89 -21.99
C GLY A 13 14.97 -2.61 -20.52
N VAL A 14 16.08 -3.15 -20.00
CA VAL A 14 16.50 -2.97 -18.59
C VAL A 14 16.94 -1.51 -18.32
N THR A 15 17.68 -0.90 -19.23
CA THR A 15 18.13 0.51 -19.08
C THR A 15 16.98 1.51 -19.11
N VAL A 16 15.97 1.29 -19.96
CA VAL A 16 14.73 2.11 -19.97
C VAL A 16 13.98 1.98 -18.64
N HIS A 17 13.82 0.76 -18.10
CA HIS A 17 13.17 0.55 -16.80
C HIS A 17 13.95 1.20 -15.64
N ALA A 18 15.27 1.05 -15.60
CA ALA A 18 16.11 1.63 -14.56
C ALA A 18 16.07 3.17 -14.54
N GLN A 19 16.07 3.81 -15.72
CA GLN A 19 15.94 5.27 -15.79
C GLN A 19 14.54 5.74 -15.40
N THR A 20 13.46 5.06 -15.82
CA THR A 20 12.10 5.45 -15.39
C THR A 20 11.88 5.36 -13.88
N ALA A 21 12.64 4.52 -13.17
CA ALA A 21 12.62 4.43 -11.71
C ALA A 21 13.48 5.51 -11.02
N SER A 22 14.51 6.05 -11.70
CA SER A 22 15.29 7.20 -11.24
C SER A 22 14.51 8.50 -11.41
N ASP A 23 13.81 8.65 -12.54
CA ASP A 23 13.08 9.88 -12.88
C ASP A 23 11.90 10.13 -11.93
N ILE A 24 11.22 9.08 -11.47
CA ILE A 24 10.06 9.20 -10.57
C ILE A 24 10.41 9.63 -9.15
N ARG A 25 11.63 9.32 -8.67
CA ARG A 25 12.07 9.71 -7.31
C ARG A 25 12.35 11.21 -7.20
N ASN A 26 12.60 11.85 -8.33
CA ASN A 26 12.82 13.30 -8.41
C ASN A 26 11.54 14.06 -8.81
N ASP A 27 10.44 13.35 -9.07
CA ASP A 27 9.14 13.93 -9.39
C ASP A 27 8.51 14.53 -8.13
N GLU A 28 8.25 15.84 -8.15
CA GLU A 28 7.78 16.56 -6.96
C GLU A 28 6.39 16.10 -6.53
N SER A 29 5.50 15.78 -7.47
CA SER A 29 4.18 15.21 -7.16
C SER A 29 4.30 13.82 -6.54
N TYR A 30 5.33 13.05 -6.89
CA TYR A 30 5.60 11.78 -6.22
C TYR A 30 6.09 11.97 -4.79
N LYS A 31 6.95 12.96 -4.53
CA LYS A 31 7.40 13.31 -3.18
C LYS A 31 6.26 13.80 -2.31
N GLU A 32 5.41 14.70 -2.82
CA GLU A 32 4.20 15.17 -2.11
C GLU A 32 3.30 13.98 -1.70
N MET A 33 3.14 12.98 -2.57
CA MET A 33 2.39 11.79 -2.21
C MET A 33 3.08 10.96 -1.12
N LEU A 34 4.41 10.81 -1.17
CA LEU A 34 5.15 10.15 -0.09
C LEU A 34 4.97 10.88 1.25
N GLU A 35 5.03 12.20 1.25
CA GLU A 35 4.78 13.01 2.46
C GLU A 35 3.37 12.81 3.00
N LYS A 36 2.34 12.75 2.14
CA LYS A 36 0.97 12.41 2.57
C LYS A 36 0.87 11.03 3.20
N HIS A 37 1.52 10.01 2.63
CA HIS A 37 1.56 8.66 3.23
C HIS A 37 2.23 8.68 4.61
N ILE A 38 3.36 9.37 4.74
CA ILE A 38 4.07 9.51 6.02
C ILE A 38 3.21 10.27 7.03
N ALA A 39 2.55 11.35 6.62
CA ALA A 39 1.66 12.12 7.48
C ALA A 39 0.47 11.29 7.96
N PHE A 40 -0.11 10.45 7.09
CA PHE A 40 -1.17 9.53 7.50
C PHE A 40 -0.67 8.49 8.52
N SER A 41 0.48 7.87 8.29
CA SER A 41 1.05 6.90 9.25
C SER A 41 1.42 7.52 10.61
N ASN A 42 1.67 8.83 10.65
CA ASN A 42 1.93 9.59 11.88
C ASN A 42 0.69 10.33 12.41
N SER A 43 -0.49 10.09 11.84
CA SER A 43 -1.71 10.78 12.26
C SER A 43 -2.26 10.22 13.58
N ASP A 44 -3.03 11.05 14.28
CA ASP A 44 -3.74 10.64 15.51
C ASP A 44 -4.68 9.46 15.23
N GLU A 45 -5.33 9.44 14.06
CA GLU A 45 -6.24 8.38 13.67
C GLU A 45 -5.53 7.04 13.46
N TYR A 46 -4.36 7.04 12.81
CA TYR A 46 -3.56 5.82 12.66
C TYR A 46 -3.02 5.36 14.02
N SER A 47 -2.64 6.31 14.88
CA SER A 47 -2.20 6.01 16.25
C SER A 47 -3.31 5.41 17.10
N GLU A 48 -4.53 5.96 17.01
CA GLU A 48 -5.73 5.42 17.68
C GLU A 48 -6.06 4.01 17.16
N HIS A 49 -5.95 3.78 15.85
CA HIS A 49 -6.10 2.45 15.29
C HIS A 49 -5.09 1.45 15.88
N MET A 50 -3.82 1.84 15.98
CA MET A 50 -2.78 0.98 16.56
C MET A 50 -3.01 0.72 18.06
N ASP A 51 -3.54 1.69 18.80
CA ASP A 51 -3.91 1.52 20.21
C ASP A 51 -5.09 0.55 20.38
N ILE A 52 -6.14 0.67 19.56
CA ILE A 52 -7.27 -0.27 19.53
C ILE A 52 -6.78 -1.68 19.20
N PHE A 53 -5.95 -1.81 18.16
CA PHE A 53 -5.37 -3.09 17.76
C PHE A 53 -4.54 -3.70 18.89
N GLY A 54 -3.60 -2.95 19.47
CA GLY A 54 -2.75 -3.43 20.54
C GLY A 54 -3.52 -3.92 21.76
N LYS A 55 -4.51 -3.15 22.21
CA LYS A 55 -5.38 -3.52 23.36
C LYS A 55 -6.21 -4.78 23.09
N PHE A 56 -6.67 -4.95 21.85
CA PHE A 56 -7.40 -6.16 21.48
C PHE A 56 -6.46 -7.38 21.48
N VAL A 57 -5.29 -7.27 20.84
CA VAL A 57 -4.30 -8.36 20.77
C VAL A 57 -3.85 -8.79 22.17
N GLU A 58 -3.60 -7.86 23.09
CA GLU A 58 -3.17 -8.16 24.45
C GLU A 58 -4.16 -9.05 25.22
N LYS A 59 -5.46 -8.92 24.92
CA LYS A 59 -6.52 -9.73 25.55
C LYS A 59 -6.85 -11.01 24.79
N THR A 60 -6.37 -11.13 23.56
CA THR A 60 -6.78 -12.22 22.67
C THR A 60 -5.88 -13.43 22.88
N PRO A 61 -6.44 -14.65 22.98
CA PRO A 61 -5.66 -15.89 23.02
C PRO A 61 -4.65 -16.00 21.85
N GLU A 62 -3.47 -16.58 22.11
CA GLU A 62 -2.38 -16.68 21.12
C GLU A 62 -2.77 -17.45 19.86
N GLU A 63 -3.73 -18.37 19.96
CA GLU A 63 -4.25 -19.18 18.85
C GLU A 63 -5.13 -18.40 17.87
N PHE A 64 -5.48 -17.15 18.18
CA PHE A 64 -6.28 -16.34 17.28
C PHE A 64 -5.47 -15.90 16.06
N GLU A 65 -5.89 -16.35 14.88
CA GLU A 65 -5.30 -15.91 13.62
C GLU A 65 -5.88 -14.56 13.20
N PHE A 66 -5.13 -13.49 13.46
CA PHE A 66 -5.48 -12.11 13.05
C PHE A 66 -5.54 -11.89 11.52
N PHE A 67 -5.36 -12.92 10.69
CA PHE A 67 -5.38 -12.77 9.23
C PHE A 67 -6.79 -12.73 8.63
N ASN A 68 -7.84 -13.01 9.43
CA ASN A 68 -9.22 -13.15 8.96
C ASN A 68 -10.24 -12.18 9.59
N PHE A 69 -9.88 -10.91 9.82
CA PHE A 69 -10.83 -9.84 10.25
C PHE A 69 -11.98 -9.53 9.28
N LYS A 70 -12.16 -10.32 8.22
CA LYS A 70 -13.28 -10.26 7.29
C LYS A 70 -14.44 -11.17 7.70
N GLU A 71 -14.23 -11.99 8.73
CA GLU A 71 -15.27 -12.89 9.23
C GLU A 71 -16.34 -12.11 10.01
N PRO A 72 -17.61 -12.52 9.91
CA PRO A 72 -18.72 -12.00 10.70
C PRO A 72 -18.40 -12.01 12.20
N ALA A 73 -18.97 -11.05 12.93
CA ALA A 73 -18.86 -11.02 14.39
C ALA A 73 -19.46 -12.28 15.07
N SER A 74 -20.38 -12.99 14.41
CA SER A 74 -20.93 -14.26 14.90
C SER A 74 -19.87 -15.35 15.01
N ASP A 75 -18.94 -15.38 14.07
CA ASP A 75 -17.93 -16.43 13.97
C ASP A 75 -16.87 -16.20 15.05
N PHE A 76 -16.53 -14.92 15.30
CA PHE A 76 -15.74 -14.52 16.45
C PHE A 76 -16.44 -14.81 17.79
N GLU A 77 -17.75 -14.55 17.90
CA GLU A 77 -18.54 -14.83 19.12
C GLU A 77 -18.52 -16.32 19.47
N GLU A 78 -18.72 -17.19 18.49
CA GLU A 78 -18.61 -18.64 18.67
C GLU A 78 -17.20 -19.03 19.10
N TRP A 79 -16.17 -18.53 18.41
CA TRP A 79 -14.77 -18.83 18.70
C TRP A 79 -14.34 -18.41 20.12
N ILE A 80 -14.71 -17.20 20.56
CA ILE A 80 -14.34 -16.68 21.87
C ILE A 80 -15.17 -17.30 23.00
N SER A 81 -16.39 -17.77 22.73
CA SER A 81 -17.23 -18.40 23.74
C SER A 81 -16.59 -19.64 24.37
N GLU A 82 -15.78 -20.37 23.60
CA GLU A 82 -15.04 -21.55 24.05
C GLU A 82 -13.71 -21.21 24.73
N ARG A 83 -13.27 -19.95 24.66
CA ARG A 83 -11.91 -19.48 25.02
C ARG A 83 -11.91 -18.28 25.93
N ILE A 84 -13.08 -17.89 26.45
CA ILE A 84 -13.23 -16.68 27.27
C ILE A 84 -12.39 -16.77 28.55
N ASP A 85 -12.29 -17.97 29.12
CA ASP A 85 -11.51 -18.25 30.34
C ASP A 85 -9.99 -18.11 30.13
N ASP A 86 -9.52 -18.30 28.88
CA ASP A 86 -8.12 -18.15 28.48
C ASP A 86 -7.81 -16.75 27.93
N SER A 87 -8.81 -15.86 27.92
CA SER A 87 -8.71 -14.51 27.38
C SER A 87 -8.59 -13.44 28.48
N GLY A 88 -8.18 -12.23 28.08
CA GLY A 88 -8.19 -11.04 28.94
C GLY A 88 -9.48 -10.23 28.89
N PHE A 89 -10.54 -10.73 28.25
CA PHE A 89 -11.82 -10.02 28.12
C PHE A 89 -12.71 -10.23 29.36
N GLU A 90 -13.57 -9.26 29.66
CA GLU A 90 -14.46 -9.35 30.84
C GLU A 90 -15.61 -10.34 30.64
N SER A 91 -16.05 -10.48 29.38
CA SER A 91 -17.14 -11.37 28.97
C SER A 91 -17.12 -11.56 27.45
N VAL A 92 -17.89 -12.54 26.96
CA VAL A 92 -18.09 -12.73 25.51
C VAL A 92 -18.67 -11.46 24.86
N GLU A 93 -19.62 -10.79 25.53
CA GLU A 93 -20.22 -9.54 25.03
C GLU A 93 -19.20 -8.40 24.92
N ASP A 94 -18.31 -8.27 25.91
CA ASP A 94 -17.19 -7.32 25.88
C ASP A 94 -16.23 -7.62 24.72
N ALA A 95 -15.83 -8.89 24.56
CA ALA A 95 -14.95 -9.32 23.48
C ALA A 95 -15.54 -9.00 22.10
N VAL A 96 -16.81 -9.35 21.88
CA VAL A 96 -17.52 -9.10 20.62
C VAL A 96 -17.64 -7.60 20.35
N THR A 97 -17.84 -6.79 21.38
CA THR A 97 -17.89 -5.33 21.25
C THR A 97 -16.53 -4.77 20.82
N GLN A 98 -15.45 -5.18 21.49
CA GLN A 98 -14.09 -4.76 21.13
C GLN A 98 -13.69 -5.25 19.73
N TYR A 99 -14.10 -6.45 19.33
CA TYR A 99 -13.89 -6.96 17.98
C TYR A 99 -14.59 -6.10 16.91
N LYS A 100 -15.85 -5.71 17.14
CA LYS A 100 -16.56 -4.81 16.22
C LYS A 100 -15.86 -3.46 16.11
N THR A 101 -15.43 -2.88 17.24
CA THR A 101 -14.65 -1.64 17.24
C THR A 101 -13.35 -1.78 16.45
N LEU A 102 -12.65 -2.91 16.60
CA LEU A 102 -11.44 -3.20 15.83
C LEU A 102 -11.74 -3.29 14.33
N VAL A 103 -12.74 -4.06 13.91
CA VAL A 103 -13.13 -4.21 12.50
C VAL A 103 -13.52 -2.87 11.88
N GLU A 104 -14.28 -2.04 12.58
CA GLU A 104 -14.63 -0.70 12.13
C GLU A 104 -13.39 0.20 11.98
N SER A 105 -12.45 0.13 12.92
CA SER A 105 -11.18 0.85 12.87
C SER A 105 -10.33 0.42 11.67
N ILE A 106 -10.15 -0.90 11.47
CA ILE A 106 -9.45 -1.49 10.32
C ILE A 106 -10.07 -0.99 9.00
N ASN A 107 -11.39 -1.04 8.88
CA ASN A 107 -12.07 -0.63 7.65
C ASN A 107 -11.82 0.86 7.33
N ARG A 108 -11.85 1.73 8.35
CA ARG A 108 -11.57 3.15 8.19
C ARG A 108 -10.16 3.41 7.68
N ILE A 109 -9.16 2.76 8.27
CA ILE A 109 -7.76 2.87 7.84
C ILE A 109 -7.57 2.32 6.43
N ASN A 110 -8.16 1.17 6.11
CA ASN A 110 -8.08 0.56 4.79
C ASN A 110 -8.64 1.46 3.69
N VAL A 111 -9.76 2.15 3.94
CA VAL A 111 -10.34 3.11 2.99
C VAL A 111 -9.35 4.25 2.71
N LYS A 112 -8.80 4.88 3.75
CA LYS A 112 -7.84 5.97 3.60
C LYS A 112 -6.56 5.53 2.89
N GLN A 113 -6.06 4.35 3.23
CA GLN A 113 -4.89 3.79 2.57
C GLN A 113 -5.16 3.50 1.10
N ALA A 114 -6.34 2.97 0.75
CA ALA A 114 -6.73 2.73 -0.64
C ALA A 114 -6.86 4.03 -1.44
N GLU A 115 -7.37 5.11 -0.84
CA GLU A 115 -7.43 6.44 -1.48
C GLU A 115 -6.03 6.98 -1.78
N LEU A 116 -5.12 6.93 -0.80
CA LEU A 116 -3.73 7.37 -0.96
C LEU A 116 -2.98 6.51 -2.00
N ASP A 117 -3.16 5.20 -1.97
CA ASP A 117 -2.55 4.27 -2.92
C ASP A 117 -3.05 4.53 -4.36
N GLU A 118 -4.34 4.82 -4.53
CA GLU A 118 -4.92 5.15 -5.83
C GLU A 118 -4.40 6.50 -6.35
N GLU A 119 -4.27 7.52 -5.50
CA GLU A 119 -3.61 8.79 -5.85
C GLU A 119 -2.16 8.57 -6.26
N MET A 120 -1.40 7.82 -5.46
CA MET A 120 0.00 7.50 -5.78
C MET A 120 0.12 6.73 -7.10
N ARG A 121 -0.80 5.80 -7.37
CA ARG A 121 -0.84 5.05 -8.64
C ARG A 121 -1.08 5.99 -9.83
N LYS A 122 -1.97 6.98 -9.72
CA LYS A 122 -2.21 7.98 -10.76
C LYS A 122 -0.96 8.83 -11.02
N VAL A 123 -0.31 9.32 -9.96
CA VAL A 123 0.95 10.07 -10.07
C VAL A 123 2.03 9.23 -10.76
N ARG A 124 2.18 7.96 -10.38
CA ARG A 124 3.16 7.06 -11.04
C ARG A 124 2.86 6.85 -12.52
N LYS A 125 1.60 6.74 -12.91
CA LYS A 125 1.20 6.60 -14.31
C LYS A 125 1.50 7.87 -15.12
N ASN A 126 1.23 9.05 -14.55
CA ASN A 126 1.49 10.32 -15.19
C ASN A 126 2.99 10.56 -15.39
N SER A 127 3.79 10.32 -14.35
CA SER A 127 5.26 10.45 -14.41
C SER A 127 5.88 9.54 -15.49
N LYS A 128 5.44 8.27 -15.55
CA LYS A 128 5.84 7.34 -16.62
C LYS A 128 5.44 7.81 -18.03
N THR A 129 4.24 8.38 -18.17
CA THR A 129 3.74 8.87 -19.46
C THR A 129 4.52 10.10 -19.93
N LYS A 130 4.83 11.02 -19.02
CA LYS A 130 5.64 12.22 -19.29
C LYS A 130 7.06 11.85 -19.73
N SER A 131 7.73 10.95 -18.99
CA SER A 131 9.06 10.44 -19.38
C SER A 131 9.04 9.78 -20.77
N CYS A 132 8.00 9.03 -21.12
CA CYS A 132 7.90 8.41 -22.44
C CYS A 132 7.74 9.46 -23.56
N LEU A 133 6.89 10.47 -23.36
CA LEU A 133 6.66 11.55 -24.33
C LEU A 133 7.91 12.43 -24.52
N GLU A 134 8.59 12.79 -23.43
CA GLU A 134 9.84 13.56 -23.50
C GLU A 134 10.92 12.81 -24.27
N ARG A 135 11.06 11.49 -24.07
CA ARG A 135 12.00 10.66 -24.85
C ARG A 135 11.60 10.54 -26.32
N PHE A 136 10.31 10.45 -26.62
CA PHE A 136 9.81 10.40 -28.00
C PHE A 136 10.06 11.72 -28.73
N LEU A 137 9.74 12.86 -28.10
CA LEU A 137 10.00 14.19 -28.63
C LEU A 137 11.51 14.45 -28.79
N TRP A 138 12.33 14.07 -27.82
CA TRP A 138 13.79 14.17 -27.93
C TRP A 138 14.33 13.35 -29.11
N ARG A 139 13.84 12.12 -29.32
CA ARG A 139 14.22 11.30 -30.48
C ARG A 139 13.86 11.98 -31.80
N ILE A 140 12.65 12.50 -31.94
CA ILE A 140 12.23 13.24 -33.15
C ILE A 140 13.15 14.45 -33.39
N LEU A 141 13.36 15.27 -32.37
CA LEU A 141 14.17 16.49 -32.47
C LEU A 141 15.67 16.20 -32.70
N SER A 142 16.17 15.07 -32.22
CA SER A 142 17.57 14.63 -32.43
C SER A 142 17.82 13.99 -33.79
N MET A 143 16.77 13.58 -34.51
CA MET A 143 16.90 13.01 -35.86
C MET A 143 17.02 14.10 -36.93
N ASP A 144 16.41 15.28 -36.71
CA ASP A 144 16.46 16.42 -37.64
C ASP A 144 17.83 17.14 -37.69
N THR A 145 18.74 16.89 -36.75
CA THR A 145 20.07 17.55 -36.74
C THR A 145 21.16 16.80 -37.52
N THR A 146 20.82 15.70 -38.21
CA THR A 146 21.78 14.88 -38.98
C THR A 146 21.72 15.07 -40.50
N THR A 147 21.02 16.09 -40.99
CA THR A 147 20.99 16.44 -42.42
C THR A 147 21.53 17.85 -42.63
N VAL A 148 22.86 17.98 -42.60
CA VAL A 148 23.63 19.03 -43.28
C VAL A 148 24.87 18.40 -43.89
#